data_AF-A0A524PKJ4-F1
#
_entry.id   AF-A0A524PKJ4-F1
#
_cell.length_a   1.000
_cell.length_b   1.000
_cell.length_c   1.000
_cell.angle_alpha   90.00
_cell.angle_beta   90.00
_cell.angle_gamma   90.00
#
_symmetry.space_group_name_H-M   'P 1'
#
loop_
_entity.id
_entity.type
_entity.pdbx_description
1 polymer ?
#
loop_
_entity_poly.entity_id
_entity_poly.type
_entity_poly.pdbx_seq_one_letter_code
_entity_poly.pdbx_strand_id
1 'polypeptide(L)'
;ANEYLGSAGVYVASVLTGFTDVDSITLSVADLSLAGDLDAEVASIAIVLAALVNTTVKGVMVMSLGSIELRKIVVRAGAVILAAGILGTVLMVLIAP
;
A
#
# COMPACT_ATOMS: atom_id res chain seq x y z
N ALA A 1 17.76 11.09 -8.28
CA ALA A 1 16.35 11.56 -8.19
C ALA A 1 16.07 12.41 -6.94
N ASN A 2 16.92 12.38 -5.91
CA ASN A 2 16.78 13.17 -4.69
C ASN A 2 17.05 14.69 -4.85
N GLU A 3 17.36 15.15 -6.06
CA GLU A 3 17.92 16.49 -6.30
C GLU A 3 16.91 17.49 -6.92
N TYR A 4 15.69 17.07 -7.28
CA TYR A 4 14.74 17.96 -7.97
C TYR A 4 13.32 18.07 -7.37
N LEU A 5 12.85 17.13 -6.53
CA LEU A 5 11.45 17.12 -6.05
C LEU A 5 11.27 16.82 -4.54
N GLY A 6 12.33 16.47 -3.81
CA GLY A 6 12.25 16.14 -2.38
C GLY A 6 11.19 15.08 -2.05
N SER A 7 10.48 15.26 -0.92
CA SER A 7 9.40 14.36 -0.46
C SER A 7 8.22 14.25 -1.44
N ALA A 8 7.91 15.31 -2.20
CA ALA A 8 6.85 15.28 -3.20
C ALA A 8 7.18 14.31 -4.35
N GLY A 9 8.45 14.22 -4.74
CA GLY A 9 8.93 13.25 -5.73
C GLY A 9 8.77 11.81 -5.27
N VAL A 10 9.03 11.55 -3.98
CA VAL A 10 8.83 10.24 -3.37
C VAL A 10 7.35 9.84 -3.40
N TYR A 11 6.44 10.75 -3.03
CA TYR A 11 5.00 10.45 -3.08
C TYR A 11 4.49 10.19 -4.49
N VAL A 12 4.90 10.99 -5.48
CA VAL A 12 4.51 10.79 -6.88
C VAL A 12 5.07 9.47 -7.41
N ALA A 13 6.34 9.17 -7.13
CA ALA A 13 6.95 7.90 -7.52
C ALA A 13 6.21 6.72 -6.90
N SER A 14 5.90 6.76 -5.60
CA SER A 14 5.13 5.73 -4.88
C SER A 14 3.76 5.47 -5.50
N VAL A 15 3.05 6.53 -5.91
CA VAL A 15 1.78 6.38 -6.61
C VAL A 15 1.99 5.69 -7.96
N LEU A 16 2.96 6.14 -8.76
CA LEU A 16 3.20 5.61 -10.12
C LEU A 16 3.68 4.16 -10.12
N THR A 17 4.65 3.80 -9.28
CA THR A 17 5.14 2.41 -9.19
C THR A 17 4.14 1.50 -8.50
N GLY A 18 3.21 2.06 -7.71
CA GLY A 18 2.04 1.37 -7.18
C GLY A 18 1.25 0.62 -8.25
N PHE A 19 1.21 1.13 -9.49
CA PHE A 19 0.52 0.50 -10.62
C PHE A 19 1.20 -0.75 -11.17
N THR A 20 2.52 -0.90 -11.02
CA THR A 20 3.33 -1.90 -11.72
C THR A 20 3.94 -2.95 -10.81
N ASP A 21 4.65 -2.57 -9.74
CA ASP A 21 5.12 -3.51 -8.70
C ASP A 21 5.62 -2.80 -7.43
N VAL A 22 4.94 -3.03 -6.31
CA VAL A 22 5.12 -2.26 -5.06
C VAL A 22 6.41 -2.62 -4.32
N ASP A 23 6.90 -3.85 -4.48
CA ASP A 23 7.99 -4.37 -3.65
C ASP A 23 9.29 -3.60 -3.90
N SER A 24 9.55 -3.22 -5.16
CA SER A 24 10.78 -2.50 -5.54
C SER A 24 10.85 -1.08 -4.99
N ILE A 25 9.73 -0.33 -4.99
CA ILE A 25 9.70 1.01 -4.40
C ILE A 25 9.66 0.95 -2.88
N THR A 26 8.96 -0.03 -2.30
CA THR A 26 8.83 -0.17 -0.85
C THR A 26 10.20 -0.45 -0.22
N LEU A 27 10.96 -1.37 -0.82
CA LEU A 27 12.29 -1.70 -0.36
C LEU A 27 13.27 -0.53 -0.59
N SER A 28 13.20 0.14 -1.74
CA SER A 28 14.03 1.33 -2.00
C SER A 28 13.76 2.48 -1.03
N VAL A 29 12.49 2.75 -0.70
CA VAL A 29 12.08 3.80 0.23
C VAL A 29 12.44 3.44 1.67
N ALA A 30 12.30 2.17 2.05
CA ALA A 30 12.74 1.67 3.34
C ALA A 30 14.26 1.78 3.49
N ASP A 31 15.04 1.38 2.48
CA ASP A 31 16.50 1.47 2.47
C ASP A 31 16.98 2.92 2.56
N LEU A 32 16.35 3.84 1.82
CA LEU A 32 16.65 5.27 1.91
C LEU A 32 16.37 5.84 3.31
N SER A 33 15.31 5.37 3.97
CA SER A 33 15.00 5.80 5.33
C SER A 33 15.98 5.23 6.36
N LEU A 34 16.35 3.96 6.22
CA LEU A 34 17.37 3.31 7.07
C LEU A 34 18.76 3.93 6.89
N ALA A 35 19.07 4.41 5.69
CA ALA A 35 20.30 5.15 5.40
C ALA A 35 20.31 6.59 5.97
N GLY A 36 19.17 7.09 6.46
CA GLY A 36 19.01 8.46 6.95
C GLY A 36 18.80 9.50 5.84
N ASP A 37 18.68 9.07 4.59
CA ASP A 37 18.49 9.93 3.41
C ASP A 37 17.01 10.34 3.22
N LEU A 38 16.09 9.69 3.93
CA LEU A 38 14.66 9.98 3.89
C LEU A 38 14.03 9.90 5.28
N ASP A 39 13.27 10.93 5.63
CA ASP A 39 12.51 10.97 6.89
C ASP A 39 11.57 9.76 7.00
N ALA A 40 11.53 9.12 8.18
CA ALA A 40 10.74 7.93 8.43
C ALA A 40 9.22 8.17 8.26
N GLU A 41 8.74 9.38 8.56
CA GLU A 41 7.35 9.77 8.31
C GLU A 41 7.06 9.83 6.81
N VAL A 42 7.95 10.44 6.03
CA VAL A 42 7.80 10.50 4.56
C VAL A 42 7.85 9.09 3.96
N ALA A 43 8.79 8.26 4.41
CA ALA A 43 8.93 6.89 3.94
C ALA A 43 7.68 6.04 4.25
N SER A 44 7.14 6.15 5.46
CA SER A 44 5.93 5.41 5.85
C SER A 44 4.69 5.85 5.07
N ILE A 45 4.49 7.16 4.87
CA ILE A 45 3.40 7.68 4.02
C ILE A 45 3.55 7.19 2.57
N ALA A 46 4.76 7.24 2.03
CA ALA A 46 5.07 6.79 0.67
C ALA A 46 4.76 5.30 0.48
N ILE A 47 5.12 4.45 1.44
CA ILE A 47 4.84 3.00 1.39
C ILE A 47 3.32 2.74 1.47
N VAL A 48 2.61 3.43 2.37
CA VAL A 48 1.15 3.30 2.50
C VAL A 48 0.45 3.71 1.19
N LEU A 49 0.86 4.83 0.59
CA LEU A 49 0.33 5.28 -0.70
C LEU A 49 0.58 4.27 -1.81
N ALA A 50 1.79 3.73 -1.91
CA ALA A 50 2.14 2.72 -2.91
C ALA A 50 1.26 1.47 -2.76
N ALA A 51 1.09 0.97 -1.52
CA ALA A 51 0.26 -0.20 -1.22
C ALA A 51 -1.24 0.03 -1.54
N LEU A 52 -1.77 1.22 -1.22
CA LEU A 52 -3.16 1.58 -1.51
C LEU A 52 -3.41 1.60 -3.02
N VAL A 53 -2.56 2.29 -3.78
CA VAL A 53 -2.69 2.38 -5.24
C VAL A 53 -2.61 0.99 -5.86
N ASN A 54 -1.66 0.16 -5.43
CA ASN A 54 -1.52 -1.21 -5.93
C ASN A 54 -2.77 -2.06 -5.69
N THR A 55 -3.34 -1.96 -4.49
CA THR A 55 -4.55 -2.69 -4.12
C THR A 55 -5.75 -2.23 -4.95
N THR A 56 -5.92 -0.92 -5.11
CA THR A 56 -6.99 -0.35 -5.95
C THR A 56 -6.84 -0.77 -7.41
N VAL A 57 -5.64 -0.68 -7.97
CA VAL A 57 -5.36 -1.05 -9.36
C VAL A 57 -5.62 -2.54 -9.59
N LYS A 58 -5.11 -3.42 -8.73
CA LYS A 58 -5.38 -4.87 -8.81
C LYS A 58 -6.86 -5.18 -8.67
N GLY A 59 -7.56 -4.51 -7.75
CA GLY A 59 -9.01 -4.62 -7.60
C GLY A 59 -9.76 -4.26 -8.88
N VAL A 60 -9.42 -3.11 -9.48
CA VAL A 60 -10.01 -2.67 -10.76
C VAL A 60 -9.69 -3.65 -11.88
N MET A 61 -8.44 -4.13 -11.98
CA MET A 61 -8.04 -5.14 -12.97
C MET A 61 -8.86 -6.43 -12.84
N VAL A 62 -9.06 -6.94 -11.62
CA VAL A 62 -9.89 -8.14 -11.40
C VAL A 62 -11.34 -7.89 -11.80
N MET A 63 -11.89 -6.72 -11.47
CA MET A 63 -13.28 -6.39 -11.79
C MET A 63 -13.52 -6.14 -13.28
N SER A 64 -12.51 -5.70 -14.02
CA SER A 64 -12.61 -5.40 -15.46
C SER A 64 -12.18 -6.59 -16.33
N LEU A 65 -11.04 -7.21 -16.06
CA LEU A 65 -10.45 -8.29 -16.87
C LEU A 65 -10.68 -9.70 -16.30
N GLY A 66 -11.00 -9.85 -15.01
CA GLY A 66 -11.11 -11.16 -14.36
C GLY A 66 -12.40 -11.91 -14.71
N SER A 67 -12.36 -13.25 -14.66
CA SER A 67 -13.56 -14.11 -14.76
C SER A 67 -14.49 -13.95 -13.56
N ILE A 68 -15.74 -14.40 -13.68
CA ILE A 68 -16.72 -14.28 -12.59
C ILE A 68 -16.29 -15.06 -11.34
N GLU A 69 -15.59 -16.18 -11.51
CA GLU A 69 -14.99 -16.98 -10.43
C GLU A 69 -13.89 -16.18 -9.72
N LEU A 70 -12.98 -15.57 -10.47
CA LEU A 70 -11.88 -14.78 -9.91
C LEU A 70 -12.41 -13.58 -9.12
N ARG A 71 -13.42 -12.88 -9.67
CA ARG A 71 -14.07 -11.75 -8.97
C ARG A 71 -14.67 -12.19 -7.63
N LYS A 72 -15.38 -13.32 -7.59
CA LYS A 72 -15.96 -13.86 -6.35
C LYS A 72 -14.89 -14.19 -5.32
N ILE A 73 -13.78 -14.80 -5.74
CA ILE A 73 -12.67 -15.13 -4.85
C ILE A 73 -12.07 -13.86 -4.27
N VAL A 74 -11.77 -12.86 -5.09
CA VAL A 74 -11.15 -11.60 -4.66
C VAL A 74 -12.07 -10.81 -3.72
N VAL A 75 -13.37 -10.72 -4.01
CA VAL A 75 -14.34 -10.07 -3.12
C VAL A 75 -14.44 -10.80 -1.78
N ARG A 76 -14.49 -12.13 -1.78
CA ARG A 76 -14.53 -12.91 -0.52
C ARG A 76 -13.26 -12.74 0.29
N ALA A 77 -12.09 -12.82 -0.37
CA ALA A 77 -10.81 -12.62 0.29
C ALA A 77 -10.71 -11.22 0.88
N GLY A 78 -11.10 -10.18 0.11
CA GLY A 78 -11.15 -8.80 0.60
C GLY A 78 -12.08 -8.63 1.79
N ALA A 79 -13.27 -9.25 1.77
CA ALA A 79 -14.20 -9.21 2.89
C ALA A 79 -13.63 -9.87 4.16
N VAL A 80 -12.93 -11.01 4.03
CA VAL A 80 -12.27 -11.67 5.16
C VAL A 80 -11.15 -10.80 5.73
N ILE A 81 -10.32 -10.19 4.88
CA ILE A 81 -9.24 -9.30 5.30
C ILE A 81 -9.80 -8.09 6.07
N LEU A 82 -10.86 -7.45 5.54
CA LEU A 82 -11.51 -6.32 6.20
C LEU A 82 -12.14 -6.72 7.54
N ALA A 83 -12.82 -7.86 7.60
CA ALA A 83 -13.41 -8.36 8.85
C ALA A 83 -12.34 -8.64 9.91
N ALA A 84 -11.22 -9.26 9.52
CA ALA A 84 -10.08 -9.49 10.42
C ALA A 84 -9.45 -8.19 10.90
N GLY A 85 -9.29 -7.20 10.01
CA GLY A 85 -8.79 -5.87 10.36
C GLY A 85 -9.69 -5.17 11.38
N ILE A 86 -11.00 -5.10 11.11
CA ILE A 86 -11.99 -4.51 12.02
C ILE A 86 -11.98 -5.22 13.37
N LEU A 87 -11.99 -6.56 13.37
CA LEU A 87 -11.95 -7.34 14.61
C LEU A 87 -10.68 -7.04 15.41
N GLY A 88 -9.52 -6.96 14.76
CA GLY A 88 -8.26 -6.61 15.38
C GLY A 88 -8.29 -5.20 16.00
N THR A 89 -8.82 -4.22 15.28
CA THR A 89 -8.95 -2.84 15.80
C THR A 89 -9.91 -2.77 16.98
N VAL A 90 -11.06 -3.45 16.91
CA VAL A 90 -12.04 -3.50 18.00
C VAL A 90 -11.46 -4.18 19.24
N LEU A 91 -10.76 -5.31 19.07
CA LEU A 91 -10.09 -5.99 20.18
C LEU A 91 -9.03 -5.11 20.83
N MET A 92 -8.21 -4.42 20.02
CA MET A 92 -7.21 -3.49 20.54
C MET A 92 -7.86 -2.40 21.40
N VAL A 93 -8.95 -1.78 20.92
CA VAL A 93 -9.66 -0.72 21.65
C VAL A 93 -10.31 -1.23 22.94
N LEU A 94 -10.83 -2.46 22.96
CA LEU A 94 -11.46 -3.06 24.15
C LEU A 94 -10.44 -3.49 25.23
N ILE A 95 -9.20 -3.80 24.83
CA ILE A 95 -8.13 -4.26 25.72
C ILE A 95 -7.23 -3.08 26.15
N ALA A 96 -7.23 -1.98 25.41
CA ALA A 96 -6.50 -0.77 25.76
C ALA A 96 -7.05 -0.17 27.08
N PRO A 97 -6.19 0.15 28.06
CA PRO A 97 -6.58 0.68 29.37
C PRO A 97 -7.13 2.11 29.32
#